data_AF-A0ABD3VXG4-F1
#
_entry.id   AF-A0ABD3VXG4-F1
#
_cell.length_a   1.000
_cell.length_b   1.000
_cell.length_c   1.000
_cell.angle_alpha   90.00
_cell.angle_beta   90.00
_cell.angle_gamma   90.00
#
_symmetry.space_group_name_H-M   'P 1'
#
loop_
_entity.id
_entity.type
_entity.pdbx_description
1 polymer ?
#
loop_
_entity_poly.entity_id
_entity_poly.type
_entity_poly.pdbx_seq_one_letter_code
_entity_poly.pdbx_strand_id
1 'polypeptide(L)' 'SGSGMNECEQILSAQGEVSCICIDKINGAIVAGIQQFIRVYDPDFFRLIQTNEGHIDSVRDIIHIKERHQ' A
#
# COMPACT_ATOMS: atom_id res chain seq x y z
N SER A 1 -19.98 5.95 -27.34
CA SER A 1 -18.62 6.39 -26.96
C SER A 1 -18.43 6.12 -25.47
N GLY A 2 -18.03 4.89 -25.12
CA GLY A 2 -17.82 4.49 -23.72
C GLY A 2 -16.41 3.91 -23.57
N SER A 3 -15.44 4.78 -23.43
CA SER A 3 -14.07 4.46 -23.02
C SER A 3 -13.81 5.29 -21.77
N GLY A 4 -13.27 4.68 -20.70
CA GLY A 4 -12.67 5.48 -19.64
C GLY A 4 -12.89 5.08 -18.17
N MET A 5 -13.24 3.83 -17.81
CA MET A 5 -13.22 3.42 -16.39
C MET A 5 -12.66 2.01 -16.10
N ASN A 6 -12.19 1.27 -17.11
CA ASN A 6 -11.69 -0.11 -16.93
C ASN A 6 -10.23 -0.29 -17.36
N GLU A 7 -9.50 0.81 -17.59
CA GLU A 7 -8.09 0.76 -17.96
C GLU A 7 -7.23 1.00 -16.71
N CYS A 8 -6.19 0.18 -16.54
CA CYS A 8 -5.22 0.35 -15.45
C CYS A 8 -4.44 1.64 -15.71
N GLU A 9 -4.61 2.63 -14.83
CA GLU A 9 -3.92 3.92 -14.96
C GLU A 9 -2.41 3.78 -14.75
N GLN A 10 -1.98 2.96 -13.78
CA GLN A 10 -0.58 2.82 -13.42
C GLN A 10 -0.27 1.49 -12.72
N ILE A 11 0.92 0.93 -13.00
CA ILE A 11 1.46 -0.25 -12.31
C ILE A 11 2.57 0.19 -11.36
N LEU A 12 2.41 -0.13 -10.08
CA LEU A 12 3.44 0.06 -9.05
C LEU A 12 4.21 -1.24 -8.84
N SER A 13 5.50 -1.26 -9.17
CA SER A 13 6.34 -2.43 -8.93
C SER A 13 6.73 -2.52 -7.45
N ALA A 14 6.24 -3.56 -6.78
CA ALA A 14 6.56 -3.85 -5.38
C ALA A 14 7.98 -4.42 -5.19
N GLN A 15 8.67 -4.85 -6.25
CA GLN A 15 9.96 -5.54 -6.17
C GLN A 15 9.97 -6.70 -5.16
N GLY A 16 8.87 -7.46 -5.11
CA GLY A 16 8.66 -8.57 -4.20
C GLY A 16 7.20 -9.04 -4.23
N GLU A 17 6.92 -10.14 -3.56
CA GLU A 17 5.55 -10.64 -3.38
C GLU A 17 4.76 -9.69 -2.48
N VAL A 18 3.61 -9.23 -2.96
CA VAL A 18 2.65 -8.48 -2.15
C VAL A 18 1.74 -9.47 -1.44
N SER A 19 1.90 -9.58 -0.13
CA SER A 19 1.14 -10.53 0.70
C SER A 19 -0.17 -9.94 1.21
N CYS A 20 -0.24 -8.63 1.38
CA CYS A 20 -1.41 -7.91 1.88
C CYS A 20 -1.38 -6.43 1.45
N ILE A 21 -2.57 -5.82 1.36
CA ILE A 21 -2.77 -4.42 1.00
C ILE A 21 -3.83 -3.81 1.93
N CYS A 22 -3.59 -2.58 2.37
CA CYS A 22 -4.54 -1.77 3.12
C CYS A 22 -4.61 -0.36 2.52
N ILE A 23 -5.83 0.14 2.28
CA ILE A 23 -6.06 1.49 1.74
C ILE A 23 -6.47 2.41 2.90
N ASP A 24 -5.58 3.33 3.24
CA ASP A 24 -5.85 4.39 4.20
C ASP A 24 -6.36 5.64 3.49
N LYS A 25 -7.69 5.77 3.40
CA LYS A 25 -8.33 6.96 2.83
C LYS A 25 -8.25 8.21 3.71
N ILE A 26 -7.92 8.08 5.00
CA ILE A 26 -7.88 9.23 5.93
C ILE A 26 -6.56 9.97 5.72
N ASN A 27 -5.45 9.23 5.70
CA ASN A 27 -4.13 9.82 5.50
C ASN A 27 -3.71 9.86 4.02
N GLY A 28 -4.52 9.29 3.12
CA GLY A 28 -4.25 9.30 1.67
C GLY A 28 -3.09 8.40 1.29
N ALA A 29 -3.06 7.17 1.80
CA ALA A 29 -1.96 6.25 1.57
C ALA A 29 -2.43 4.84 1.20
N ILE A 30 -1.64 4.16 0.37
CA ILE A 30 -1.74 2.71 0.14
C ILE A 30 -0.61 2.05 0.92
N VAL A 31 -0.94 1.15 1.82
CA VAL A 31 0.02 0.39 2.62
C VAL A 31 0.04 -1.05 2.11
N ALA A 32 1.22 -1.61 1.85
CA ALA A 32 1.39 -2.97 1.37
C ALA A 32 2.44 -3.73 2.18
N GLY A 33 2.15 -4.98 2.51
CA GLY A 33 3.12 -5.94 3.03
C GLY A 33 3.87 -6.59 1.88
N ILE A 34 5.20 -6.48 1.89
CA ILE A 34 6.09 -7.04 0.86
C ILE A 34 7.22 -7.79 1.56
N GLN A 35 7.17 -9.12 1.53
CA GLN A 35 8.02 -9.96 2.38
C GLN A 35 7.92 -9.48 3.85
N GLN A 36 9.04 -9.16 4.50
CA GLN A 36 9.10 -8.64 5.87
C GLN A 36 8.96 -7.11 5.98
N PHE A 37 8.74 -6.42 4.87
CA PHE A 37 8.65 -4.96 4.82
C PHE A 37 7.21 -4.48 4.77
N ILE A 38 6.94 -3.35 5.40
CA ILE A 38 5.69 -2.59 5.18
C ILE A 38 6.04 -1.36 4.36
N ARG A 39 5.51 -1.25 3.15
CA ARG A 39 5.72 -0.11 2.26
C ARG A 39 4.48 0.77 2.18
N VAL A 40 4.70 2.07 2.11
CA VAL A 40 3.66 3.09 1.99
C VAL A 40 3.84 3.82 0.67
N TYR A 41 2.77 3.82 -0.11
CA TYR A 41 2.69 4.45 -1.42
C TYR A 41 1.72 5.62 -1.38
N ASP A 42 2.11 6.68 -2.08
CA ASP A 42 1.28 7.83 -2.39
C ASP A 42 0.39 7.50 -3.61
N PRO A 43 -0.94 7.48 -3.47
CA PRO A 43 -1.86 7.11 -4.53
C PRO A 43 -2.04 8.20 -5.59
N ASP A 44 -1.74 9.47 -5.29
CA ASP A 44 -1.92 10.57 -6.24
C ASP A 44 -0.70 10.71 -7.16
N PHE A 45 0.49 10.48 -6.60
CA PHE A 45 1.76 10.58 -7.32
C PHE A 45 2.36 9.23 -7.73
N PHE A 46 1.68 8.12 -7.40
CA PHE A 46 2.08 6.75 -7.74
C PHE A 46 3.54 6.43 -7.37
N ARG A 47 3.95 6.75 -6.15
CA ARG A 47 5.35 6.57 -5.70
C ARG A 47 5.45 5.98 -4.30
N LEU A 48 6.51 5.21 -4.08
CA LEU A 48 6.91 4.77 -2.75
C LEU A 48 7.39 5.98 -1.95
N ILE A 49 6.78 6.22 -0.79
CA ILE A 49 7.16 7.33 0.10
C ILE A 49 7.83 6.84 1.39
N GLN A 50 7.60 5.58 1.77
CA GLN A 50 8.19 5.03 2.98
C GLN A 50 8.34 3.51 2.91
N THR A 51 9.44 3.02 3.46
CA THR A 51 9.67 1.59 3.76
C THR A 51 9.88 1.47 5.27
N ASN A 52 9.06 0.64 5.91
CA ASN A 52 9.17 0.32 7.32
C ASN A 52 9.75 -1.09 7.47
N GLU A 53 10.82 -1.19 8.26
CA GLU A 53 11.50 -2.43 8.58
C GLU A 53 11.24 -2.80 10.05
N GLY A 54 11.28 -4.09 10.38
CA GLY A 54 11.18 -4.53 11.78
C GLY A 54 10.61 -5.94 11.95
N HIS A 55 9.81 -6.43 11.00
CA HIS A 55 9.42 -7.84 11.00
C HIS A 55 10.62 -8.70 10.59
N ILE A 56 10.75 -9.86 11.23
CA ILE A 56 11.78 -10.87 10.93
C ILE A 56 11.28 -11.98 10.00
N ASP A 57 10.00 -11.93 9.65
CA ASP A 57 9.28 -12.88 8.80
C ASP A 57 8.26 -12.10 7.97
N SER A 58 7.62 -12.77 7.01
CA SER A 58 6.64 -12.14 6.11
C SER A 58 5.48 -11.49 6.87
N VAL A 59 5.17 -10.26 6.48
CA VAL A 59 3.94 -9.57 6.85
C VAL A 59 2.78 -10.32 6.20
N ARG A 60 1.79 -10.75 6.97
CA ARG A 60 0.65 -11.54 6.45
C ARG A 60 -0.66 -10.76 6.36
N ASP A 61 -0.80 -9.71 7.16
CA ASP A 61 -1.98 -8.86 7.17
C ASP A 61 -1.65 -7.45 7.70
N ILE A 62 -2.40 -6.45 7.25
CA ILE A 62 -2.29 -5.05 7.68
C ILE A 62 -3.71 -4.49 7.78
N ILE A 63 -4.04 -3.92 8.95
CA ILE A 63 -5.34 -3.30 9.19
C ILE A 63 -5.13 -1.85 9.60
N HIS A 64 -5.72 -0.91 8.85
CA HIS A 64 -5.82 0.46 9.29
C HIS A 64 -6.99 0.64 10.26
N ILE A 65 -6.67 0.95 11.51
CA ILE A 65 -7.64 1.28 12.56
C ILE A 65 -7.82 2.79 12.56
N LYS A 66 -9.02 3.26 12.20
CA LYS A 66 -9.32 4.67 11.94
C LYS A 66 -9.29 5.61 13.15
N GLU A 67 -8.98 5.10 14.33
CA GLU A 67 -8.93 5.90 15.56
C GLU A 67 -7.85 5.33 16.49
N ARG A 68 -6.84 6.15 16.76
CA ARG A 68 -6.25 6.22 18.09
C ARG A 68 -6.08 7.70 18.41
N HIS A 69 -6.95 8.22 19.27
CA HIS A 69 -6.68 9.43 20.05
C HIS A 69 -5.52 9.14 21.01
N GLN A 70 -4.30 9.00 20.47
CA GLN A 70 -3.07 9.04 21.25
C GLN A 70 -2.40 10.38 21.07
#